data_AF-A0ABD2Q9S2-F1
#
_entry.id   AF-A0ABD2Q9S2-F1
#
_cell.length_a   1.000
_cell.length_b   1.000
_cell.length_c   1.000
_cell.angle_alpha   90.00
_cell.angle_beta   90.00
_cell.angle_gamma   90.00
#
_symmetry.space_group_name_H-M   'P 1'
#
loop_
_entity.id
_entity.type
_entity.pdbx_description
1 polymer ?
#
loop_
_entity_poly.entity_id
_entity_poly.type
_entity_poly.pdbx_seq_one_letter_code
_entity_poly.pdbx_strand_id
1 'polypeptide(L)'
;MARGILKRILGQNSKLLDDDDFYALGGDSLAVVEAVCELRRADFPASVHLFATTGRIGDLLSDLEHKLCVINEDHFSLDKSKPTNHRRVSTKNKGESLIPGLQFHLVVSDWIVEPGNTDSLGMEQVVTYVVDCFLKRDKITKAFNLTKRVLNTVVNSYVASHLKQPGLILVANSTHVSKPLGIVIALPSSQMPVVPVADPCWESFENLMELCASCNDSNLDNGSELSILMLAADSANEHEDLDSGESGRLVMETLATLERTVINRATALGYGNITTVNTNPVTQAICAELGYRQKNAVSLAEFSSGNYASRVMIPKEYHDVTCYFMIKQLIE
;
A
#
# COMPACT_ATOMS: atom_id res chain seq x y z
N MET A 1 19.16 -18.17 -12.82
CA MET A 1 18.62 -18.47 -11.47
C MET A 1 17.25 -17.83 -11.26
N ALA A 2 17.11 -16.51 -11.45
CA ALA A 2 15.84 -15.78 -11.32
C ALA A 2 14.64 -16.40 -12.06
N ARG A 3 14.81 -16.81 -13.33
CA ARG A 3 13.74 -17.51 -14.08
C ARG A 3 13.23 -18.78 -13.39
N GLY A 4 14.12 -19.53 -12.73
CA GLY A 4 13.76 -20.74 -12.00
C GLY A 4 12.96 -20.44 -10.73
N ILE A 5 13.19 -19.28 -10.11
CA ILE A 5 12.40 -18.78 -8.99
C ILE A 5 10.99 -18.43 -9.48
N LEU A 6 10.87 -17.60 -10.52
CA LEU A 6 9.58 -17.22 -11.10
C LEU A 6 8.76 -18.44 -11.54
N LYS A 7 9.40 -19.42 -12.19
CA LYS A 7 8.74 -20.66 -12.64
C LYS A 7 8.09 -21.42 -11.48
N ARG A 8 8.81 -21.52 -10.34
CA ARG A 8 8.34 -22.24 -9.16
C ARG A 8 7.12 -21.56 -8.53
N ILE A 9 7.17 -20.23 -8.42
CA ILE A 9 6.12 -19.42 -7.79
C ILE A 9 4.84 -19.46 -8.62
N LEU A 10 4.97 -19.38 -9.95
CA LEU A 10 3.83 -19.51 -10.86
C LEU A 10 3.30 -20.96 -10.97
N GLY A 11 3.90 -21.93 -10.27
CA GLY A 11 3.53 -23.34 -10.37
C GLY A 11 3.67 -23.93 -11.78
N GLN A 12 4.48 -23.29 -12.64
CA GLN A 12 4.59 -23.66 -14.05
C GLN A 12 5.49 -24.88 -14.21
N ASN A 13 4.97 -25.92 -14.87
CA ASN A 13 5.75 -27.12 -15.18
C ASN A 13 6.51 -26.98 -16.52
N SER A 14 6.00 -26.15 -17.43
CA SER A 14 6.60 -25.82 -18.73
C SER A 14 7.75 -24.80 -18.62
N LYS A 15 8.47 -24.57 -19.72
CA LYS A 15 9.55 -23.58 -19.77
C LYS A 15 8.92 -22.18 -19.87
N LEU A 16 9.26 -21.29 -18.93
CA LEU A 16 8.96 -19.85 -19.05
C LEU A 16 9.73 -19.23 -20.20
N LEU A 17 9.04 -18.64 -21.16
CA LEU A 17 9.59 -17.88 -22.28
C LEU A 17 9.74 -16.40 -21.91
N ASP A 18 10.43 -15.63 -22.74
CA ASP A 18 10.62 -14.18 -22.52
C ASP A 18 9.38 -13.35 -22.77
N ASP A 19 8.60 -13.76 -23.77
CA ASP A 19 7.35 -13.11 -24.16
C ASP A 19 6.17 -13.49 -23.25
N ASP A 20 6.35 -14.45 -22.34
CA ASP A 20 5.34 -14.81 -21.37
C ASP A 20 5.09 -13.63 -20.42
N ASP A 21 3.84 -13.43 -20.03
CA ASP A 21 3.45 -12.45 -19.01
C ASP A 21 3.24 -13.16 -17.66
N PHE A 22 3.91 -12.67 -16.62
CA PHE A 22 3.88 -13.18 -15.25
C PHE A 22 2.45 -13.35 -14.75
N TYR A 23 1.57 -12.40 -15.05
CA TYR A 23 0.22 -12.42 -14.55
C TYR A 23 -0.72 -13.25 -15.41
N ALA A 24 -0.52 -13.25 -16.74
CA ALA A 24 -1.23 -14.16 -17.64
C ALA A 24 -0.95 -15.63 -17.30
N LEU A 25 0.21 -15.92 -16.71
CA LEU A 25 0.60 -17.24 -16.21
C LEU A 25 0.05 -17.59 -14.82
N GLY A 26 -0.90 -16.80 -14.30
CA GLY A 26 -1.52 -17.01 -12.99
C GLY A 26 -0.81 -16.29 -11.84
N GLY A 27 0.16 -15.42 -12.12
CA GLY A 27 0.74 -14.53 -11.13
C GLY A 27 -0.28 -13.50 -10.66
N ASP A 28 -0.34 -13.30 -9.35
CA ASP A 28 -1.13 -12.24 -8.72
C ASP A 28 -0.23 -11.39 -7.81
N SER A 29 -0.83 -10.42 -7.13
CA SER A 29 -0.08 -9.54 -6.22
C SER A 29 0.60 -10.29 -5.06
N LEU A 30 0.08 -11.45 -4.65
CA LEU A 30 0.72 -12.26 -3.61
C LEU A 30 1.90 -13.06 -4.18
N ALA A 31 1.74 -13.62 -5.39
CA ALA A 31 2.83 -14.26 -6.13
C ALA A 31 3.97 -13.27 -6.39
N VAL A 32 3.67 -11.99 -6.63
CA VAL A 32 4.69 -10.92 -6.73
C VAL A 32 5.44 -10.76 -5.41
N VAL A 33 4.75 -10.69 -4.27
CA VAL A 33 5.41 -10.57 -2.96
C VAL A 33 6.30 -11.77 -2.67
N GLU A 34 5.84 -12.99 -2.99
CA GLU A 34 6.66 -14.19 -2.88
C GLU A 34 7.88 -14.14 -3.81
N ALA A 35 7.69 -13.68 -5.05
CA ALA A 35 8.77 -13.54 -6.03
C ALA A 35 9.82 -12.54 -5.58
N VAL A 36 9.40 -11.37 -5.10
CA VAL A 36 10.32 -10.37 -4.55
C VAL A 36 11.09 -10.94 -3.36
N CYS A 37 10.44 -11.65 -2.44
CA CYS A 37 11.09 -12.28 -1.30
C CYS A 37 12.15 -13.31 -1.72
N GLU A 38 11.79 -14.26 -2.58
CA GLU A 38 12.69 -15.33 -3.03
C GLU A 38 13.84 -14.79 -3.92
N LEU A 39 13.56 -13.80 -4.76
CA LEU A 39 14.58 -13.14 -5.58
C LEU A 39 15.58 -12.38 -4.72
N ARG A 40 15.12 -11.62 -3.71
CA ARG A 40 16.02 -10.93 -2.76
C ARG A 40 16.86 -11.90 -1.93
N ARG A 41 16.31 -13.05 -1.54
CA ARG A 41 17.08 -14.13 -0.87
C ARG A 41 18.18 -14.71 -1.76
N ALA A 42 18.04 -14.59 -3.06
CA ALA A 42 19.02 -14.96 -4.06
C ALA A 42 19.84 -13.76 -4.55
N ASP A 43 19.91 -12.69 -3.74
CA ASP A 43 20.65 -11.44 -3.97
C ASP A 43 20.20 -10.62 -5.20
N PHE A 44 19.06 -10.92 -5.80
CA PHE A 44 18.52 -10.10 -6.87
C PHE A 44 17.82 -8.84 -6.30
N PRO A 45 18.03 -7.65 -6.90
CA PRO A 45 17.43 -6.38 -6.47
C PRO A 45 15.98 -6.25 -6.96
N ALA A 46 15.15 -7.25 -6.63
CA ALA A 46 13.74 -7.29 -6.99
C ALA A 46 12.92 -6.29 -6.16
N SER A 47 11.86 -5.75 -6.78
CA SER A 47 10.88 -4.90 -6.11
C SER A 47 9.48 -5.14 -6.65
N VAL A 48 8.44 -4.89 -5.85
CA VAL A 48 7.03 -4.96 -6.26
C VAL A 48 6.79 -4.00 -7.42
N HIS A 49 7.40 -2.82 -7.37
CA HIS A 49 7.31 -1.84 -8.46
C HIS A 49 7.80 -2.40 -9.81
N LEU A 50 8.84 -3.24 -9.82
CA LEU A 50 9.33 -3.87 -11.06
C LEU A 50 8.22 -4.70 -11.74
N PHE A 51 7.49 -5.49 -10.96
CA PHE A 51 6.37 -6.29 -11.45
C PHE A 51 5.15 -5.44 -11.84
N ALA A 52 4.96 -4.28 -11.20
CA ALA A 52 3.91 -3.35 -11.62
C ALA A 52 4.24 -2.72 -12.99
N THR A 53 5.51 -2.36 -13.22
CA THR A 53 5.96 -1.71 -14.46
C THR A 53 6.01 -2.62 -15.67
N THR A 54 6.32 -3.90 -15.50
CA THR A 54 6.28 -4.89 -16.58
C THR A 54 5.83 -6.25 -16.06
N GLY A 55 4.94 -6.90 -16.80
CA GLY A 55 4.57 -8.29 -16.55
C GLY A 55 5.41 -9.27 -17.36
N ARG A 56 6.12 -8.83 -18.40
CA ARG A 56 6.87 -9.72 -19.29
C ARG A 56 8.07 -10.33 -18.60
N ILE A 57 8.20 -11.65 -18.66
CA ILE A 57 9.27 -12.40 -18.00
C ILE A 57 10.64 -11.95 -18.51
N GLY A 58 10.81 -11.70 -19.81
CA GLY A 58 12.07 -11.24 -20.40
C GLY A 58 12.53 -9.88 -19.85
N ASP A 59 11.60 -8.93 -19.76
CA ASP A 59 11.88 -7.58 -19.25
C ASP A 59 12.20 -7.63 -17.74
N LEU A 60 11.41 -8.38 -16.97
CA LEU A 60 11.65 -8.61 -15.55
C LEU A 60 13.06 -9.14 -15.30
N LEU A 61 13.48 -10.17 -16.05
CA LEU A 61 14.80 -10.78 -15.91
C LEU A 61 15.92 -9.84 -16.33
N SER A 62 15.74 -9.12 -17.44
CA SER A 62 16.70 -8.14 -17.92
C SER A 62 16.94 -7.02 -16.90
N ASP A 63 15.88 -6.50 -16.29
CA ASP A 63 15.98 -5.45 -15.26
C ASP A 63 16.65 -5.95 -13.98
N LEU A 64 16.38 -7.19 -13.56
CA LEU A 64 17.04 -7.80 -12.40
C LEU A 64 18.53 -7.98 -12.64
N GLU A 65 18.93 -8.43 -13.83
CA GLU A 65 20.33 -8.63 -14.22
C GLU A 65 21.06 -7.28 -14.40
N HIS A 66 20.42 -6.29 -15.01
CA HIS A 66 21.01 -4.96 -15.18
C HIS A 66 21.26 -4.28 -13.83
N LYS A 67 20.30 -4.33 -12.90
CA LYS A 67 20.46 -3.76 -11.56
C LYS A 67 21.54 -4.46 -10.74
N LEU A 68 21.72 -5.78 -10.91
CA LEU A 68 22.85 -6.50 -10.32
C LEU A 68 24.19 -5.99 -10.83
N CYS A 69 24.33 -5.72 -12.13
CA CYS A 69 25.56 -5.16 -12.69
C CYS A 69 25.88 -3.78 -12.11
N VAL A 70 24.90 -2.88 -12.05
CA VAL A 70 25.09 -1.51 -11.53
C VAL A 70 25.51 -1.52 -10.05
N ILE A 71 24.89 -2.35 -9.22
CA ILE A 71 25.25 -2.48 -7.79
C ILE A 71 26.69 -2.98 -7.62
N ASN A 72 27.14 -3.88 -8.49
CA ASN A 72 28.51 -4.40 -8.47
C ASN A 72 29.55 -3.38 -8.98
N GLU A 73 29.16 -2.48 -9.88
CA GLU A 73 30.03 -1.40 -10.38
C GLU A 73 30.19 -0.25 -9.36
N ASP A 74 29.13 0.09 -8.61
CA ASP A 74 29.18 1.10 -7.54
C ASP A 74 30.05 0.65 -6.35
N HIS A 75 30.24 -0.66 -6.15
CA HIS A 75 31.20 -1.18 -5.18
C HIS A 75 32.67 -1.07 -5.62
N PHE A 76 32.94 -0.72 -6.89
CA PHE A 76 34.30 -0.59 -7.43
C PHE A 76 34.74 0.85 -7.76
N SER A 77 33.86 1.83 -7.68
CA SER A 77 34.17 3.24 -8.01
C SER A 77 33.89 4.20 -6.86
N LEU A 78 34.79 4.23 -5.87
CA LEU A 78 34.96 5.39 -5.01
C LEU A 78 35.77 6.44 -5.76
N ASP A 79 35.10 7.29 -6.54
CA ASP A 79 35.69 8.60 -6.86
C ASP A 79 34.68 9.74 -6.80
N LYS A 80 35.16 10.83 -6.20
CA LYS A 80 34.37 11.97 -5.73
C LYS A 80 34.02 12.87 -6.90
N SER A 81 32.72 13.08 -7.16
CA SER A 81 32.28 14.28 -7.89
C SER A 81 31.02 14.91 -7.29
N LYS A 82 31.13 16.23 -7.11
CA LYS A 82 30.26 17.17 -6.39
C LYS A 82 28.81 17.22 -6.93
N PRO A 83 27.82 17.56 -6.09
CA PRO A 83 26.46 17.78 -6.56
C PRO A 83 26.35 19.16 -7.24
N THR A 84 25.94 19.16 -8.50
CA THR A 84 25.59 20.37 -9.25
C THR A 84 24.16 20.79 -8.94
N ASN A 85 24.01 22.06 -8.55
CA ASN A 85 22.75 22.74 -8.29
C ASN A 85 21.77 22.65 -9.48
N HIS A 86 20.61 22.04 -9.26
CA HIS A 86 19.45 22.22 -10.13
C HIS A 86 18.40 23.14 -9.50
N ARG A 87 18.20 24.23 -10.24
CA ARG A 87 17.29 25.36 -10.07
C ARG A 87 15.85 24.87 -9.84
N ARG A 88 15.27 25.23 -8.69
CA ARG A 88 13.83 25.08 -8.37
C ARG A 88 12.99 25.74 -9.47
N VAL A 89 12.23 24.93 -10.21
CA VAL A 89 11.07 25.37 -10.96
C VAL A 89 9.85 24.86 -10.21
N SER A 90 9.00 25.79 -9.80
CA SER A 90 7.72 25.56 -9.16
C SER A 90 6.73 24.97 -10.16
N THR A 91 6.32 23.71 -9.97
CA THR A 91 5.19 23.09 -10.66
C THR A 91 4.29 22.41 -9.63
N LYS A 92 2.97 22.51 -9.86
CA LYS A 92 1.89 22.07 -8.98
C LYS A 92 2.09 20.61 -8.51
N ASN A 93 1.95 20.37 -7.21
CA ASN A 93 2.15 19.10 -6.52
C ASN A 93 1.13 18.02 -6.97
N LYS A 94 1.33 17.32 -8.08
CA LYS A 94 0.52 16.14 -8.46
C LYS A 94 1.44 14.92 -8.58
N GLY A 95 0.96 13.76 -8.10
CA GLY A 95 1.61 12.48 -8.36
C GLY A 95 1.09 11.93 -9.68
N GLU A 96 1.97 11.74 -10.66
CA GLU A 96 1.62 11.17 -11.97
C GLU A 96 2.48 9.93 -12.22
N SER A 97 1.86 8.85 -12.69
CA SER A 97 2.54 7.62 -13.07
C SER A 97 1.96 7.06 -14.36
N LEU A 98 2.84 6.73 -15.31
CA LEU A 98 2.52 5.97 -16.52
C LEU A 98 2.90 4.53 -16.27
N ILE A 99 1.98 3.59 -16.49
CA ILE A 99 2.27 2.17 -16.32
C ILE A 99 2.71 1.60 -17.68
N PRO A 100 3.98 1.21 -17.88
CA PRO A 100 4.43 0.70 -19.17
C PRO A 100 3.63 -0.54 -19.61
N GLY A 101 3.17 -0.55 -20.86
CA GLY A 101 2.32 -1.62 -21.40
C GLY A 101 0.85 -1.52 -21.02
N LEU A 102 0.46 -0.57 -20.17
CA LEU A 102 -0.92 -0.27 -19.81
C LEU A 102 -1.27 1.15 -20.28
N GLN A 103 -2.37 1.31 -21.03
CA GLN A 103 -2.85 2.64 -21.45
C GLN A 103 -3.56 3.37 -20.31
N PHE A 104 -2.94 3.44 -19.13
CA PHE A 104 -3.48 4.12 -17.96
C PHE A 104 -2.53 5.23 -17.51
N HIS A 105 -3.07 6.45 -17.44
CA HIS A 105 -2.40 7.59 -16.81
C HIS A 105 -2.97 7.77 -15.40
N LEU A 106 -2.19 7.36 -14.40
CA LEU A 106 -2.57 7.45 -13.00
C LEU A 106 -2.27 8.86 -12.47
N VAL A 107 -3.27 9.52 -11.90
CA VAL A 107 -3.13 10.85 -11.30
C VAL A 107 -3.60 10.79 -9.86
N VAL A 108 -2.74 11.17 -8.92
CA VAL A 108 -3.06 11.29 -7.49
C VAL A 108 -3.20 12.77 -7.12
N SER A 109 -4.32 13.09 -6.48
CA SER A 109 -4.64 14.44 -6.01
C SER A 109 -5.20 14.42 -4.58
N ASP A 110 -5.05 15.55 -3.89
CA ASP A 110 -5.71 15.79 -2.61
C ASP A 110 -7.24 15.78 -2.83
N TRP A 111 -7.98 15.11 -1.95
CA TRP A 111 -9.42 15.20 -1.90
C TRP A 111 -9.83 16.50 -1.22
N ILE A 112 -10.55 17.34 -1.95
CA ILE A 112 -11.01 18.64 -1.47
C ILE A 112 -12.51 18.71 -1.74
N VAL A 113 -13.30 19.00 -0.70
CA VAL A 113 -14.73 19.30 -0.86
C VAL A 113 -14.86 20.76 -1.27
N GLU A 114 -15.02 21.01 -2.57
CA GLU A 114 -15.27 22.36 -3.08
C GLU A 114 -16.77 22.69 -3.05
N PRO A 115 -17.18 23.78 -2.36
CA PRO A 115 -18.59 24.20 -2.37
C PRO A 115 -19.07 24.51 -3.78
N GLY A 116 -20.08 23.77 -4.26
CA GLY A 116 -20.72 23.99 -5.56
C GLY A 116 -20.09 23.25 -6.75
N ASN A 117 -19.05 22.45 -6.54
CA ASN A 117 -18.46 21.61 -7.57
C ASN A 117 -19.10 20.20 -7.57
N THR A 118 -20.02 19.96 -8.50
CA THR A 118 -20.69 18.65 -8.66
C THR A 118 -19.79 17.56 -9.22
N ASP A 119 -18.62 17.92 -9.77
CA ASP A 119 -17.66 16.98 -10.36
C ASP A 119 -16.65 16.45 -9.34
N SER A 120 -16.64 17.03 -8.12
CA SER A 120 -15.81 16.53 -7.02
C SER A 120 -16.40 15.26 -6.42
N LEU A 121 -15.53 14.28 -6.13
CA LEU A 121 -15.95 13.03 -5.49
C LEU A 121 -16.61 13.36 -4.14
N GLY A 122 -17.90 13.05 -4.00
CA GLY A 122 -18.63 13.35 -2.76
C GLY A 122 -18.13 12.54 -1.58
N MET A 123 -18.34 13.02 -0.36
CA MET A 123 -18.00 12.29 0.87
C MET A 123 -18.60 10.88 0.89
N GLU A 124 -19.87 10.75 0.48
CA GLU A 124 -20.54 9.45 0.38
C GLU A 124 -19.85 8.48 -0.60
N GLN A 125 -19.30 9.00 -1.70
CA GLN A 125 -18.59 8.21 -2.70
C GLN A 125 -17.23 7.74 -2.19
N VAL A 126 -16.48 8.61 -1.49
CA VAL A 126 -15.22 8.24 -0.80
C VAL A 126 -15.48 7.12 0.20
N VAL A 127 -16.48 7.31 1.06
CA VAL A 127 -16.84 6.35 2.12
C VAL A 127 -17.24 5.01 1.49
N THR A 128 -18.15 5.05 0.51
CA THR A 128 -18.63 3.83 -0.15
C THR A 128 -17.49 3.07 -0.82
N TYR A 129 -16.62 3.78 -1.54
CA TYR A 129 -15.47 3.17 -2.22
C TYR A 129 -14.55 2.44 -1.24
N VAL A 130 -14.13 3.11 -0.17
CA VAL A 130 -13.21 2.52 0.83
C VAL A 130 -13.88 1.32 1.51
N VAL A 131 -15.13 1.44 1.93
CA VAL A 131 -15.87 0.36 2.60
C VAL A 131 -16.00 -0.86 1.69
N ASP A 132 -16.38 -0.67 0.42
CA ASP A 132 -16.58 -1.77 -0.51
C ASP A 132 -15.25 -2.47 -0.84
N CYS A 133 -14.13 -1.73 -0.95
CA CYS A 133 -12.80 -2.32 -1.11
C CYS A 133 -12.42 -3.24 0.06
N PHE A 134 -12.62 -2.76 1.30
CA PHE A 134 -12.26 -3.52 2.50
C PHE A 134 -13.15 -4.77 2.67
N LEU A 135 -14.47 -4.63 2.50
CA LEU A 135 -15.39 -5.79 2.55
C LEU A 135 -15.04 -6.86 1.51
N LYS A 136 -14.64 -6.45 0.31
CA LYS A 136 -14.32 -7.37 -0.78
C LYS A 136 -12.98 -8.09 -0.56
N ARG A 137 -11.94 -7.37 -0.17
CA ARG A 137 -10.55 -7.83 -0.29
C ARG A 137 -9.79 -7.97 1.03
N ASP A 138 -10.15 -7.24 2.07
CA ASP A 138 -9.35 -7.21 3.30
C ASP A 138 -9.59 -8.45 4.17
N LYS A 139 -8.51 -9.19 4.46
CA LYS A 139 -8.58 -10.43 5.26
C LYS A 139 -8.90 -10.13 6.72
N ILE A 140 -8.43 -9.02 7.28
CA ILE A 140 -8.71 -8.64 8.66
C ILE A 140 -10.19 -8.30 8.86
N THR A 141 -10.76 -7.53 7.93
CA THR A 141 -12.19 -7.23 7.88
C THR A 141 -13.04 -8.51 7.92
N LYS A 142 -12.65 -9.54 7.16
CA LYS A 142 -13.31 -10.85 7.16
C LYS A 142 -13.06 -11.65 8.43
N ALA A 143 -11.83 -11.65 8.94
CA ALA A 143 -11.43 -12.37 10.16
C ALA A 143 -12.21 -11.90 11.40
N PHE A 144 -12.43 -10.60 11.52
CA PHE A 144 -13.22 -9.99 12.59
C PHE A 144 -14.71 -9.90 12.27
N ASN A 145 -15.15 -10.33 11.07
CA ASN A 145 -16.55 -10.21 10.62
C ASN A 145 -17.08 -8.75 10.72
N LEU A 146 -16.25 -7.77 10.34
CA LEU A 146 -16.65 -6.35 10.36
C LEU A 146 -17.71 -6.09 9.29
N THR A 147 -18.84 -5.55 9.72
CA THR A 147 -19.99 -5.32 8.83
C THR A 147 -19.84 -4.02 8.02
N LYS A 148 -20.56 -3.93 6.90
CA LYS A 148 -20.69 -2.67 6.12
C LYS A 148 -21.12 -1.49 7.00
N ARG A 149 -22.01 -1.71 7.97
CA ARG A 149 -22.46 -0.68 8.91
C ARG A 149 -21.33 -0.16 9.80
N VAL A 150 -20.53 -1.06 10.36
CA VAL A 150 -19.37 -0.71 11.19
C VAL A 150 -18.36 0.08 10.37
N LEU A 151 -17.92 -0.45 9.22
CA LEU A 151 -16.95 0.21 8.37
C LEU A 151 -17.44 1.57 7.86
N ASN A 152 -18.72 1.71 7.49
CA ASN A 152 -19.28 3.02 7.16
C ASN A 152 -19.12 4.01 8.31
N THR A 153 -19.41 3.60 9.55
CA THR A 153 -19.29 4.48 10.72
C THR A 153 -17.85 4.91 10.95
N VAL A 154 -16.91 3.97 10.83
CA VAL A 154 -15.46 4.19 10.96
C VAL A 154 -14.95 5.17 9.90
N VAL A 155 -15.18 4.86 8.62
CA VAL A 155 -14.67 5.68 7.51
C VAL A 155 -15.30 7.07 7.53
N ASN A 156 -16.61 7.18 7.80
CA ASN A 156 -17.26 8.48 7.98
C ASN A 156 -16.61 9.29 9.10
N SER A 157 -16.23 8.65 10.22
CA SER A 157 -15.58 9.34 11.34
C SER A 157 -14.20 9.88 10.93
N TYR A 158 -13.43 9.12 10.16
CA TYR A 158 -12.13 9.57 9.63
C TYR A 158 -12.28 10.72 8.64
N VAL A 159 -13.19 10.60 7.66
CA VAL A 159 -13.43 11.64 6.66
C VAL A 159 -13.98 12.92 7.31
N ALA A 160 -14.91 12.79 8.26
CA ALA A 160 -15.44 13.94 9.00
C ALA A 160 -14.38 14.61 9.90
N SER A 161 -13.43 13.84 10.45
CA SER A 161 -12.30 14.40 11.20
C SER A 161 -11.42 15.26 10.30
N HIS A 162 -11.08 14.75 9.11
CA HIS A 162 -10.31 15.47 8.09
C HIS A 162 -10.93 16.82 7.70
N LEU A 163 -12.27 16.90 7.61
CA LEU A 163 -12.97 18.16 7.29
C LEU A 163 -12.88 19.21 8.40
N LYS A 164 -12.62 18.81 9.65
CA LYS A 164 -12.48 19.74 10.79
C LYS A 164 -11.04 20.18 10.98
N GLN A 165 -10.10 19.25 10.82
CA GLN A 165 -8.66 19.51 10.93
C GLN A 165 -7.93 18.65 9.88
N PRO A 166 -7.09 19.27 9.01
CA PRO A 166 -6.64 18.62 7.80
C PRO A 166 -5.58 17.55 8.08
N GLY A 167 -5.98 16.28 7.96
CA GLY A 167 -5.09 15.17 7.57
C GLY A 167 -4.83 15.14 6.04
N LEU A 168 -4.50 13.98 5.51
CA LEU A 168 -4.42 13.73 4.06
C LEU A 168 -5.47 12.70 3.65
N ILE A 169 -6.36 13.09 2.73
CA ILE A 169 -7.14 12.13 1.95
C ILE A 169 -6.70 12.32 0.51
N LEU A 170 -6.10 11.29 -0.10
CA LEU A 170 -5.69 11.33 -1.50
C LEU A 170 -6.55 10.37 -2.32
N VAL A 171 -6.87 10.79 -3.53
CA VAL A 171 -7.63 9.99 -4.50
C VAL A 171 -6.75 9.76 -5.71
N ALA A 172 -6.60 8.50 -6.09
CA ALA A 172 -5.98 8.08 -7.33
C ALA A 172 -7.06 7.89 -8.40
N ASN A 173 -6.96 8.63 -9.49
CA ASN A 173 -7.87 8.58 -10.62
C ASN A 173 -7.12 8.20 -11.90
N SER A 174 -7.87 7.78 -12.92
CA SER A 174 -7.36 7.59 -14.28
C SER A 174 -8.16 8.44 -15.24
N THR A 175 -7.51 8.92 -16.30
CA THR A 175 -8.19 9.59 -17.43
C THR A 175 -9.17 8.68 -18.17
N HIS A 176 -9.12 7.38 -17.92
CA HIS A 176 -9.92 6.35 -18.60
C HIS A 176 -11.09 5.83 -17.76
N VAL A 177 -11.16 6.18 -16.46
CA VAL A 177 -12.14 5.60 -15.53
C VAL A 177 -12.83 6.71 -14.75
N SER A 178 -14.16 6.65 -14.68
CA SER A 178 -14.98 7.63 -13.94
C SER A 178 -14.94 7.43 -12.43
N LYS A 179 -14.66 6.20 -11.99
CA LYS A 179 -14.49 5.83 -10.57
C LYS A 179 -13.02 5.94 -10.15
N PRO A 180 -12.76 6.27 -8.88
CA PRO A 180 -11.39 6.26 -8.35
C PRO A 180 -10.78 4.85 -8.40
N LEU A 181 -9.48 4.80 -8.67
CA LEU A 181 -8.66 3.57 -8.66
C LEU A 181 -8.11 3.25 -7.27
N GLY A 182 -8.01 4.26 -6.41
CA GLY A 182 -7.62 4.06 -5.03
C GLY A 182 -7.81 5.31 -4.18
N ILE A 183 -7.89 5.11 -2.87
CA ILE A 183 -8.04 6.16 -1.87
C ILE A 183 -7.13 5.82 -0.68
N VAL A 184 -6.42 6.82 -0.19
CA VAL A 184 -5.71 6.74 1.10
C VAL A 184 -6.28 7.76 2.07
N ILE A 185 -6.49 7.34 3.31
CA ILE A 185 -6.91 8.18 4.43
C ILE A 185 -5.80 8.14 5.47
N ALA A 186 -5.19 9.29 5.73
CA ALA A 186 -4.18 9.47 6.74
C ALA A 186 -4.51 10.68 7.63
N LEU A 187 -4.46 10.49 8.94
CA LEU A 187 -4.79 11.53 9.93
C LEU A 187 -3.62 11.76 10.88
N PRO A 188 -3.45 12.96 11.43
CA PRO A 188 -2.46 13.21 12.47
C PRO A 188 -2.78 12.35 13.70
N SER A 189 -1.77 11.71 14.31
CA SER A 189 -1.99 10.83 15.47
C SER A 189 -2.59 11.58 16.68
N SER A 190 -2.33 12.87 16.78
CA SER A 190 -2.92 13.77 17.79
C SER A 190 -4.41 14.09 17.55
N GLN A 191 -4.97 13.69 16.41
CA GLN A 191 -6.31 14.04 15.94
C GLN A 191 -7.14 12.79 15.58
N MET A 192 -6.77 11.63 16.12
CA MET A 192 -7.55 10.41 15.94
C MET A 192 -8.96 10.58 16.48
N PRO A 193 -10.00 10.42 15.64
CA PRO A 193 -11.37 10.57 16.12
C PRO A 193 -11.77 9.36 16.95
N VAL A 194 -12.59 9.61 17.97
CA VAL A 194 -13.29 8.52 18.65
C VAL A 194 -14.36 7.98 17.71
N VAL A 195 -14.25 6.71 17.34
CA VAL A 195 -15.21 6.05 16.47
C VAL A 195 -16.43 5.61 17.31
N PRO A 196 -17.66 6.08 17.01
CA PRO A 196 -18.84 5.79 17.82
C PRO A 196 -19.45 4.42 17.47
N VAL A 197 -18.65 3.35 17.58
CA VAL A 197 -19.07 1.98 17.28
C VAL A 197 -19.13 1.16 18.57
N ALA A 198 -20.34 0.75 18.95
CA ALA A 198 -20.56 -0.23 20.01
C ALA A 198 -20.70 -1.63 19.38
N ASP A 199 -19.59 -2.21 18.94
CA ASP A 199 -19.53 -3.52 18.30
C ASP A 199 -18.32 -4.32 18.83
N PRO A 200 -18.52 -5.50 19.44
CA PRO A 200 -17.42 -6.30 19.99
C PRO A 200 -16.36 -6.72 18.96
N CYS A 201 -16.75 -6.86 17.68
CA CYS A 201 -15.81 -7.15 16.61
C CYS A 201 -14.91 -5.94 16.30
N TRP A 202 -15.47 -4.73 16.34
CA TRP A 202 -14.70 -3.50 16.21
C TRP A 202 -13.77 -3.30 17.39
N GLU A 203 -14.26 -3.45 18.62
CA GLU A 203 -13.44 -3.36 19.84
C GLU A 203 -12.28 -4.36 19.81
N SER A 204 -12.53 -5.61 19.38
CA SER A 204 -11.49 -6.60 19.23
C SER A 204 -10.49 -6.28 18.11
N PHE A 205 -10.94 -5.64 17.02
CA PHE A 205 -10.07 -5.16 15.94
C PHE A 205 -9.18 -4.01 16.42
N GLU A 206 -9.73 -3.03 17.14
CA GLU A 206 -8.96 -1.93 17.74
C GLU A 206 -7.89 -2.44 18.69
N ASN A 207 -8.23 -3.41 19.57
CA ASN A 207 -7.26 -4.05 20.45
C ASN A 207 -6.09 -4.71 19.68
N LEU A 208 -6.35 -5.31 18.52
CA LEU A 208 -5.28 -5.85 17.66
C LEU A 208 -4.41 -4.72 17.10
N MET A 209 -5.02 -3.65 16.60
CA MET A 209 -4.28 -2.51 16.05
C MET A 209 -3.42 -1.83 17.13
N GLU A 210 -3.96 -1.64 18.33
CA GLU A 210 -3.25 -1.10 19.49
C GLU A 210 -2.10 -2.02 19.91
N LEU A 211 -2.33 -3.33 20.00
CA LEU A 211 -1.29 -4.30 20.31
C LEU A 211 -0.17 -4.26 19.27
N CYS A 212 -0.52 -4.18 17.99
CA CYS A 212 0.45 -4.09 16.91
C CYS A 212 1.24 -2.77 16.99
N ALA A 213 0.56 -1.64 17.24
CA ALA A 213 1.20 -0.33 17.38
C ALA A 213 1.99 -0.17 18.69
N SER A 214 1.74 -1.01 19.69
CA SER A 214 2.47 -0.99 20.95
C SER A 214 3.93 -1.38 20.71
N CYS A 215 4.83 -0.41 20.76
CA CYS A 215 6.27 -0.65 20.72
C CYS A 215 6.97 0.23 21.76
N ASN A 216 7.93 -0.35 22.48
CA ASN A 216 8.71 0.33 23.51
C ASN A 216 9.89 1.12 22.91
N ASP A 217 9.72 1.73 21.75
CA ASP A 217 10.81 2.46 21.09
C ASP A 217 10.85 3.91 21.56
N SER A 218 11.68 4.19 22.56
CA SER A 218 11.92 5.52 23.11
C SER A 218 12.62 6.48 22.13
N ASN A 219 12.93 6.05 20.90
CA ASN A 219 13.60 6.84 19.86
C ASN A 219 12.66 7.35 18.76
N LEU A 220 11.34 7.28 18.94
CA LEU A 220 10.42 8.05 18.11
C LEU A 220 10.61 9.53 18.44
N ASP A 221 11.37 10.20 17.57
CA ASP A 221 11.68 11.62 17.69
C ASP A 221 10.39 12.45 17.80
N ASN A 222 10.43 13.52 18.59
CA ASN A 222 9.29 14.34 19.04
C ASN A 222 8.55 15.11 17.92
N GLY A 223 8.71 14.73 16.66
CA GLY A 223 8.06 15.33 15.51
C GLY A 223 6.57 14.97 15.41
N SER A 224 5.81 15.77 14.66
CA SER A 224 4.41 15.45 14.35
C SER A 224 4.32 14.16 13.54
N GLU A 225 3.38 13.29 13.94
CA GLU A 225 3.15 12.00 13.30
C GLU A 225 1.86 12.02 12.47
N LEU A 226 1.93 11.45 11.27
CA LEU A 226 0.79 11.18 10.41
C LEU A 226 0.58 9.66 10.32
N SER A 227 -0.58 9.15 10.72
CA SER A 227 -0.89 7.73 10.56
C SER A 227 -1.74 7.48 9.33
N ILE A 228 -1.32 6.56 8.48
CA ILE A 228 -2.15 6.01 7.41
C ILE A 228 -3.11 5.00 8.05
N LEU A 229 -4.40 5.30 7.97
CA LEU A 229 -5.46 4.51 8.59
C LEU A 229 -6.04 3.50 7.61
N MET A 230 -6.25 3.91 6.36
CA MET A 230 -6.84 3.06 5.33
C MET A 230 -6.21 3.37 3.98
N LEU A 231 -5.72 2.34 3.30
CA LEU A 231 -5.24 2.39 1.93
C LEU A 231 -6.04 1.38 1.11
N ALA A 232 -6.94 1.88 0.27
CA ALA A 232 -7.83 1.09 -0.56
C ALA A 232 -7.45 1.25 -2.03
N ALA A 233 -7.34 0.14 -2.75
CA ALA A 233 -7.27 0.16 -4.20
C ALA A 233 -8.11 -1.00 -4.74
N ASP A 234 -8.90 -0.68 -5.75
CA ASP A 234 -9.61 -1.68 -6.53
C ASP A 234 -9.21 -1.53 -7.98
N SER A 235 -8.99 -2.68 -8.62
CA SER A 235 -8.99 -2.72 -10.07
C SER A 235 -10.41 -2.40 -10.47
N ALA A 236 -10.65 -1.37 -11.27
CA ALA A 236 -11.99 -1.00 -11.70
C ALA A 236 -12.71 -2.22 -12.31
N ASN A 237 -13.48 -2.95 -11.49
CA ASN A 237 -14.07 -4.26 -11.79
C ASN A 237 -15.28 -4.15 -12.74
N GLU A 238 -15.30 -3.12 -13.58
CA GLU A 238 -16.32 -2.90 -14.61
C GLU A 238 -15.70 -2.79 -16.01
N HIS A 239 -14.39 -2.99 -16.16
CA HIS A 239 -13.80 -3.17 -17.47
C HIS A 239 -13.84 -4.66 -17.84
N GLU A 240 -14.79 -5.04 -18.69
CA GLU A 240 -14.84 -6.36 -19.34
C GLU A 240 -13.61 -6.62 -20.24
N ASP A 241 -12.78 -5.60 -20.49
CA ASP A 241 -11.66 -5.62 -21.43
C ASP A 241 -10.26 -5.80 -20.79
N LEU A 242 -10.12 -5.71 -19.45
CA LEU A 242 -8.83 -5.94 -18.79
C LEU A 242 -8.68 -7.41 -18.42
N ASP A 243 -7.56 -8.02 -18.81
CA ASP A 243 -7.24 -9.34 -18.28
C ASP A 243 -6.91 -9.27 -16.77
N SER A 244 -6.98 -10.42 -16.09
CA SER A 244 -6.74 -10.49 -14.65
C SER A 244 -5.36 -9.98 -14.24
N GLY A 245 -4.39 -9.97 -15.15
CA GLY A 245 -3.03 -9.55 -14.88
C GLY A 245 -2.79 -8.05 -14.97
N GLU A 246 -3.34 -7.43 -15.99
CA GLU A 246 -3.41 -5.97 -16.12
C GLU A 246 -4.08 -5.33 -14.89
N SER A 247 -5.17 -5.96 -14.43
CA SER A 247 -5.90 -5.61 -13.22
C SER A 247 -5.02 -5.64 -11.95
N GLY A 248 -4.23 -6.70 -11.77
CA GLY A 248 -3.30 -6.83 -10.64
C GLY A 248 -2.19 -5.78 -10.65
N ARG A 249 -1.60 -5.52 -11.82
CA ARG A 249 -0.56 -4.49 -12.01
C ARG A 249 -1.08 -3.09 -11.70
N LEU A 250 -2.28 -2.77 -12.16
CA LEU A 250 -2.93 -1.48 -11.91
C LEU A 250 -3.13 -1.23 -10.40
N VAL A 251 -3.60 -2.25 -9.67
CA VAL A 251 -3.78 -2.17 -8.22
C VAL A 251 -2.45 -1.89 -7.52
N MET A 252 -1.40 -2.64 -7.85
CA MET A 252 -0.09 -2.46 -7.21
C MET A 252 0.54 -1.10 -7.50
N GLU A 253 0.51 -0.61 -8.74
CA GLU A 253 1.03 0.73 -9.02
C GLU A 253 0.17 1.81 -8.37
N THR A 254 -1.15 1.61 -8.26
CA THR A 254 -2.04 2.54 -7.55
C THR A 254 -1.67 2.64 -6.08
N LEU A 255 -1.50 1.51 -5.39
CA LEU A 255 -1.08 1.47 -3.99
C LEU A 255 0.29 2.13 -3.81
N ALA A 256 1.27 1.79 -4.64
CA ALA A 256 2.62 2.33 -4.54
C ALA A 256 2.66 3.85 -4.82
N THR A 257 1.87 4.33 -5.78
CA THR A 257 1.80 5.77 -6.10
C THR A 257 1.09 6.56 -5.02
N LEU A 258 0.01 6.03 -4.44
CA LEU A 258 -0.65 6.64 -3.28
C LEU A 258 0.34 6.77 -2.12
N GLU A 259 1.03 5.69 -1.77
CA GLU A 259 2.00 5.66 -0.67
C GLU A 259 3.16 6.66 -0.88
N ARG A 260 3.77 6.68 -2.07
CA ARG A 260 4.79 7.68 -2.45
C ARG A 260 4.26 9.11 -2.33
N THR A 261 3.01 9.34 -2.74
CA THR A 261 2.40 10.67 -2.67
C THR A 261 2.14 11.08 -1.22
N VAL A 262 1.71 10.16 -0.34
CA VAL A 262 1.61 10.44 1.10
C VAL A 262 2.95 10.85 1.68
N ILE A 263 4.05 10.13 1.38
CA ILE A 263 5.40 10.51 1.83
C ILE A 263 5.74 11.94 1.41
N ASN A 264 5.61 12.24 0.12
CA ASN A 264 5.95 13.57 -0.40
C ASN A 264 5.10 14.69 0.23
N ARG A 265 3.80 14.44 0.42
CA ARG A 265 2.88 15.41 1.01
C ARG A 265 3.11 15.59 2.50
N ALA A 266 3.33 14.51 3.24
CA ALA A 266 3.64 14.57 4.66
C ALA A 266 4.95 15.34 4.91
N THR A 267 6.00 15.09 4.11
CA THR A 267 7.25 15.86 4.18
C THR A 267 7.02 17.34 3.89
N ALA A 268 6.23 17.66 2.85
CA ALA A 268 5.91 19.06 2.52
C ALA A 268 5.10 19.78 3.60
N LEU A 269 4.29 19.02 4.37
CA LEU A 269 3.52 19.52 5.51
C LEU A 269 4.32 19.56 6.82
N GLY A 270 5.58 19.11 6.81
CA GLY A 270 6.48 19.16 7.97
C GLY A 270 6.22 18.06 9.01
N TYR A 271 5.61 16.94 8.63
CA TYR A 271 5.56 15.76 9.51
C TYR A 271 6.95 15.16 9.69
N GLY A 272 7.24 14.72 10.91
CA GLY A 272 8.49 14.02 11.23
C GLY A 272 8.43 12.53 10.87
N ASN A 273 7.25 11.93 11.02
CA ASN A 273 7.05 10.48 10.86
C ASN A 273 5.73 10.16 10.16
N ILE A 274 5.72 9.05 9.42
CA ILE A 274 4.50 8.36 8.99
C ILE A 274 4.45 7.00 9.66
N THR A 275 3.28 6.65 10.19
CA THR A 275 3.00 5.34 10.80
C THR A 275 1.87 4.63 10.09
N THR A 276 1.90 3.30 10.10
CA THR A 276 0.82 2.48 9.52
C THR A 276 0.84 1.08 10.14
N VAL A 277 -0.33 0.48 10.31
CA VAL A 277 -0.48 -0.95 10.60
C VAL A 277 -0.90 -1.63 9.31
N ASN A 278 0.06 -2.27 8.63
CA ASN A 278 -0.18 -2.96 7.38
C ASN A 278 -0.68 -4.39 7.62
N THR A 279 -1.89 -4.66 7.17
CA THR A 279 -2.57 -5.96 7.29
C THR A 279 -2.43 -6.84 6.04
N ASN A 280 -1.94 -6.26 4.94
CA ASN A 280 -1.84 -6.92 3.64
C ASN A 280 -0.36 -7.09 3.23
N PRO A 281 0.09 -8.28 2.81
CA PRO A 281 1.48 -8.50 2.38
C PRO A 281 1.96 -7.56 1.26
N VAL A 282 1.06 -7.14 0.37
CA VAL A 282 1.37 -6.22 -0.73
C VAL A 282 1.73 -4.84 -0.19
N THR A 283 0.92 -4.30 0.73
CA THR A 283 1.21 -2.98 1.32
C THR A 283 2.41 -3.03 2.26
N GLN A 284 2.65 -4.15 2.95
CA GLN A 284 3.87 -4.41 3.71
C GLN A 284 5.12 -4.33 2.82
N ALA A 285 5.09 -5.02 1.66
CA ALA A 285 6.21 -5.03 0.72
C ALA A 285 6.45 -3.65 0.09
N ILE A 286 5.38 -2.94 -0.30
CA ILE A 286 5.47 -1.56 -0.83
C ILE A 286 6.08 -0.64 0.23
N CYS A 287 5.62 -0.68 1.48
CA CYS A 287 6.17 0.15 2.55
C CYS A 287 7.65 -0.17 2.80
N ALA A 288 8.03 -1.46 2.84
CA ALA A 288 9.43 -1.85 2.99
C ALA A 288 10.31 -1.29 1.87
N GLU A 289 9.83 -1.28 0.62
CA GLU A 289 10.53 -0.69 -0.53
C GLU A 289 10.68 0.83 -0.46
N LEU A 290 9.68 1.50 0.10
CA LEU A 290 9.71 2.94 0.33
C LEU A 290 10.51 3.33 1.59
N GLY A 291 11.19 2.36 2.20
CA GLY A 291 12.08 2.55 3.33
C GLY A 291 11.36 2.74 4.65
N TYR A 292 10.15 2.21 4.80
CA TYR A 292 9.54 2.03 6.11
C TYR A 292 10.28 0.92 6.87
N ARG A 293 10.43 1.10 8.18
CA ARG A 293 10.97 0.08 9.07
C ARG A 293 9.83 -0.58 9.84
N GLN A 294 9.79 -1.91 9.82
CA GLN A 294 8.93 -2.69 10.70
C GLN A 294 9.42 -2.53 12.14
N LYS A 295 8.52 -2.14 13.05
CA LYS A 295 8.80 -1.98 14.48
C LYS A 295 8.19 -3.09 15.33
N ASN A 296 7.04 -3.60 14.90
CA ASN A 296 6.36 -4.70 15.58
C ASN A 296 5.59 -5.55 14.56
N ALA A 297 5.28 -6.78 14.95
CA ALA A 297 4.46 -7.70 14.18
C ALA A 297 3.58 -8.53 15.10
N VAL A 298 2.31 -8.66 14.76
CA VAL A 298 1.35 -9.49 15.52
C VAL A 298 0.61 -10.38 14.55
N SER A 299 0.70 -11.69 14.75
CA SER A 299 -0.10 -12.66 13.98
C SER A 299 -1.49 -12.80 14.57
N LEU A 300 -2.48 -13.13 13.73
CA LEU A 300 -3.82 -13.44 14.23
C LEU A 300 -3.85 -14.70 15.12
N ALA A 301 -2.94 -15.66 14.89
CA ALA A 301 -2.76 -16.80 15.78
C ALA A 301 -2.35 -16.37 17.20
N GLU A 302 -1.36 -15.48 17.30
CA GLU A 302 -0.89 -14.92 18.57
C GLU A 302 -1.99 -14.11 19.27
N PHE A 303 -2.66 -13.22 18.53
CA PHE A 303 -3.77 -12.43 19.07
C PHE A 303 -4.90 -13.32 19.62
N SER A 304 -5.25 -14.39 18.90
CA SER A 304 -6.34 -15.32 19.29
C SER A 304 -6.00 -16.21 20.48
N SER A 305 -4.70 -16.48 20.71
CA SER A 305 -4.22 -17.36 21.78
C SER A 305 -3.73 -16.61 23.01
N GLY A 306 -3.48 -15.30 22.89
CA GLY A 306 -3.08 -14.45 24.00
C GLY A 306 -4.19 -14.25 25.03
N ASN A 307 -3.81 -13.74 26.20
CA ASN A 307 -4.76 -13.29 27.23
C ASN A 307 -5.47 -11.97 26.86
N TYR A 308 -5.38 -11.54 25.61
CA TYR A 308 -6.19 -10.44 25.11
C TYR A 308 -7.64 -10.92 25.13
N ALA A 309 -8.49 -10.20 25.83
CA ALA A 309 -9.88 -10.58 26.05
C ALA A 309 -10.70 -10.44 24.77
N SER A 310 -10.34 -11.16 23.69
CA SER A 310 -11.13 -11.16 22.48
C SER A 310 -12.43 -11.91 22.80
N ARG A 311 -13.52 -11.15 22.89
CA ARG A 311 -14.88 -11.71 22.91
C ARG A 311 -15.25 -12.37 21.58
N VAL A 312 -14.36 -12.26 20.59
CA VAL A 312 -14.52 -12.71 19.22
C VAL A 312 -13.56 -13.84 18.93
N MET A 313 -14.09 -14.93 18.36
CA MET A 313 -13.32 -16.04 17.86
C MET A 313 -12.84 -15.73 16.45
N ILE A 314 -11.53 -15.74 16.23
CA ILE A 314 -10.95 -15.59 14.89
C ILE A 314 -10.90 -16.97 14.21
N PRO A 315 -11.47 -17.12 13.00
CA PRO A 315 -11.42 -18.39 12.27
C PRO A 315 -9.99 -18.80 11.94
N LYS A 316 -9.72 -20.11 12.02
CA LYS A 316 -8.36 -20.68 11.81
C LYS A 316 -7.78 -20.38 10.44
N GLU A 317 -8.63 -20.23 9.41
CA GLU A 317 -8.20 -19.88 8.05
C GLU A 317 -7.52 -18.50 7.93
N TYR A 318 -7.63 -17.64 8.95
CA TYR A 318 -6.98 -16.33 8.99
C TYR A 318 -5.75 -16.30 9.92
N HIS A 319 -5.38 -17.42 10.56
CA HIS A 319 -4.30 -17.45 11.56
C HIS A 319 -2.91 -17.15 10.98
N ASP A 320 -2.74 -17.32 9.67
CA ASP A 320 -1.53 -16.99 8.92
C ASP A 320 -1.36 -15.48 8.68
N VAL A 321 -2.44 -14.70 8.82
CA VAL A 321 -2.39 -13.25 8.63
C VAL A 321 -1.58 -12.61 9.74
N THR A 322 -0.58 -11.81 9.34
CA THR A 322 0.27 -11.05 10.25
C THR A 322 0.19 -9.57 9.94
N CYS A 323 -0.08 -8.76 10.97
CA CYS A 323 -0.11 -7.30 10.89
C CYS A 323 1.28 -6.76 11.23
N TYR A 324 1.79 -5.82 10.44
CA TYR A 324 3.07 -5.14 10.69
C TYR A 324 2.84 -3.68 11.01
N PHE A 325 3.33 -3.25 12.19
CA PHE A 325 3.46 -1.84 12.50
C PHE A 325 4.74 -1.31 11.88
N MET A 326 4.60 -0.35 10.96
CA MET A 326 5.70 0.16 10.15
C MET A 326 5.79 1.68 10.26
N ILE A 327 7.03 2.20 10.32
CA ILE A 327 7.32 3.62 10.50
C ILE A 327 8.29 4.11 9.43
N LYS A 328 7.97 5.25 8.81
CA LYS A 328 8.86 6.02 7.94
C LYS A 328 9.25 7.32 8.63
N GLN A 329 10.54 7.49 8.91
CA GLN A 329 11.11 8.78 9.29
C GLN A 329 11.23 9.65 8.04
N LEU A 330 10.74 10.90 8.12
CA LEU A 330 10.74 11.88 7.04
C LEU A 330 11.83 12.95 7.20
N ILE A 331 12.31 13.13 8.43
CA ILE A 331 13.39 14.04 8.78
C ILE A 331 14.56 13.17 9.25
N GLU A 332 15.73 13.37 8.63
CA GLU A 332 17.02 12.83 9.09
C GLU A 332 17.82 13.91 9.82
#